data_AF-A0A225DAR9-F1
#
_entry.id   AF-A0A225DAR9-F1
#
_cell.length_a   1.000
_cell.length_b   1.000
_cell.length_c   1.000
_cell.angle_alpha   90.00
_cell.angle_beta   90.00
_cell.angle_gamma   90.00
#
_symmetry.space_group_name_H-M   'P 1'
#
loop_
_entity.id
_entity.type
_entity.pdbx_description
1 polymer ?
#
loop_
_entity_poly.entity_id
_entity_poly.type
_entity_poly.pdbx_seq_one_letter_code
_entity_poly.pdbx_strand_id
1 'polypeptide(L)'
;MEPRDLTAAVKFYLGRAHPRAHAAAADVRAAAAVLDVQVGAYGLPPDPAALHATLVEVDVARRFRRDAAGRVTFAFGKHAGRPLAAVARTDPGYLDWMLGQGFLDDIRDLVREALGGRPASPARGTPSGA
;
A
#
# COMPACT_ATOMS: atom_id res chain seq x y z
N MET A 1 -14.04 17.93 8.18
CA MET A 1 -13.06 17.05 7.50
C MET A 1 -12.93 17.59 6.09
N GLU A 2 -11.73 17.90 5.63
CA GLU A 2 -11.54 18.34 4.23
C GLU A 2 -11.86 17.19 3.25
N PRO A 3 -12.40 17.48 2.05
CA PRO A 3 -12.66 16.45 1.04
C PRO A 3 -11.38 15.72 0.64
N ARG A 4 -11.48 14.40 0.47
CA ARG A 4 -10.38 13.54 0.01
C ARG A 4 -10.39 13.41 -1.51
N ASP A 5 -10.30 14.55 -2.20
CA ASP A 5 -10.25 14.60 -3.66
C ASP A 5 -9.10 15.50 -4.15
N LEU A 6 -8.75 15.34 -5.42
CA LEU A 6 -7.64 16.08 -6.02
C LEU A 6 -7.87 17.59 -6.06
N THR A 7 -9.13 18.05 -6.14
CA THR A 7 -9.44 19.48 -6.19
C THR A 7 -9.13 20.14 -4.85
N ALA A 8 -9.55 19.50 -3.75
CA ALA A 8 -9.23 19.93 -2.40
C ALA A 8 -7.71 19.90 -2.15
N ALA A 9 -7.03 18.82 -2.57
CA ALA A 9 -5.59 18.69 -2.40
C ALA A 9 -4.81 19.78 -3.17
N VAL A 10 -5.18 20.07 -4.42
CA VAL A 10 -4.54 21.14 -5.20
C VAL A 10 -4.75 22.51 -4.56
N LYS A 11 -5.95 22.79 -4.06
CA LYS A 11 -6.23 24.04 -3.35
C LYS A 11 -5.37 24.17 -2.09
N PHE A 12 -5.27 23.10 -1.30
CA PHE A 12 -4.54 23.09 -0.05
C PHE A 12 -3.02 23.20 -0.26
N TYR A 13 -2.44 22.32 -1.07
CA TYR A 13 -0.98 22.23 -1.23
C TYR A 13 -0.40 23.22 -2.25
N LEU A 14 -1.16 23.56 -3.30
CA LEU A 14 -0.65 24.40 -4.40
C LEU A 14 -1.26 25.81 -4.40
N GLY A 15 -2.20 26.12 -3.50
CA GLY A 15 -2.80 27.45 -3.37
C GLY A 15 -3.59 27.92 -4.60
N ARG A 16 -3.95 27.02 -5.52
CA ARG A 16 -4.62 27.34 -6.78
C ARG A 16 -5.88 26.52 -6.99
N ALA A 17 -6.78 26.98 -7.85
CA ALA A 17 -7.91 26.19 -8.28
C ALA A 17 -7.47 25.08 -9.24
N HIS A 18 -8.06 23.90 -9.11
CA HIS A 18 -8.06 22.84 -10.12
C HIS A 18 -9.47 22.75 -10.70
N PRO A 19 -9.83 23.56 -11.72
CA PRO A 19 -11.13 23.41 -12.36
C PRO A 19 -11.24 21.99 -12.89
N ARG A 20 -12.43 21.37 -12.84
CA ARG A 20 -12.69 20.04 -13.40
C ARG A 20 -12.54 20.06 -14.93
N ALA A 21 -11.30 20.10 -15.40
CA ALA A 21 -10.92 19.78 -16.75
C ALA A 21 -10.58 18.29 -16.73
N HIS A 22 -11.51 17.43 -17.13
CA HIS A 22 -11.35 15.96 -17.20
C HIS A 22 -10.32 15.52 -18.27
N ALA A 23 -9.20 16.22 -18.38
CA ALA A 23 -8.05 15.79 -19.14
C ALA A 23 -7.16 14.99 -18.20
N ALA A 24 -7.07 13.67 -18.39
CA ALA A 24 -6.24 12.79 -17.58
C ALA A 24 -4.80 13.33 -17.39
N ALA A 25 -4.23 13.97 -18.41
CA ALA A 25 -2.91 14.59 -18.32
C ALA A 25 -2.84 15.78 -17.34
N ALA A 26 -3.92 16.56 -17.20
CA ALA A 26 -3.99 17.64 -16.22
C ALA A 26 -4.08 17.07 -14.79
N ASP A 27 -4.87 16.02 -14.59
CA ASP A 27 -5.00 15.34 -13.30
C ASP A 27 -3.69 14.67 -12.86
N VAL A 28 -2.99 14.00 -13.79
CA VAL A 28 -1.67 13.41 -13.51
C VAL A 28 -0.66 14.47 -13.09
N ARG A 29 -0.59 15.61 -13.80
CA ARG A 29 0.32 16.71 -13.45
C ARG A 29 -0.04 17.35 -12.11
N ALA A 30 -1.33 17.50 -11.82
CA ALA A 30 -1.80 18.03 -10.54
C ALA A 30 -1.48 17.08 -9.38
N ALA A 31 -1.69 15.78 -9.56
CA ALA A 31 -1.36 14.76 -8.56
C ALA A 31 0.15 14.71 -8.28
N ALA A 32 0.99 14.77 -9.32
CA ALA A 32 2.44 14.82 -9.16
C ALA A 32 2.90 16.07 -8.39
N ALA A 33 2.39 17.25 -8.75
CA ALA A 33 2.74 18.49 -8.05
C ALA A 33 2.29 18.49 -6.58
N VAL A 34 1.11 17.92 -6.28
CA VAL A 34 0.66 17.73 -4.89
C VAL A 34 1.60 16.80 -4.14
N LEU A 35 1.99 15.68 -4.75
CA LEU A 35 2.92 14.72 -4.14
C LEU A 35 4.26 15.38 -3.81
N ASP A 36 4.84 16.17 -4.73
CA ASP A 36 6.11 16.87 -4.51
C ASP A 36 6.04 17.80 -3.29
N VAL A 37 4.94 18.57 -3.15
CA VAL A 37 4.76 19.44 -1.98
C VAL A 37 4.59 18.61 -0.70
N GLN A 38 3.86 17.50 -0.75
CA GLN A 38 3.69 16.61 0.41
C GLN A 38 5.02 16.00 0.86
N VAL A 39 5.85 15.56 -0.08
CA VAL A 39 7.18 14.99 0.20
C VAL A 39 8.03 16.01 0.96
N GLY A 40 8.08 17.26 0.49
CA GLY A 40 8.82 18.32 1.18
C GLY A 40 8.21 18.73 2.53
N ALA A 41 6.88 18.92 2.58
CA ALA A 41 6.20 19.41 3.78
C ALA A 41 6.26 18.43 4.96
N TYR A 42 6.30 17.12 4.69
CA TYR A 42 6.33 16.07 5.71
C TYR A 42 7.71 15.44 5.91
N GLY A 43 8.75 15.96 5.24
CA GLY A 43 10.11 15.42 5.33
C GLY A 43 10.20 13.95 4.90
N LEU A 44 9.40 13.56 3.90
CA LEU A 44 9.42 12.20 3.36
C LEU A 44 10.59 12.05 2.37
N PRO A 45 11.07 10.80 2.13
CA PRO A 45 12.09 10.56 1.13
C PRO A 45 11.60 10.96 -0.27
N PRO A 46 12.40 11.72 -1.06
CA PRO A 46 12.01 12.12 -2.41
C PRO A 46 12.27 11.04 -3.46
N ASP A 47 13.09 10.03 -3.13
CA ASP A 47 13.31 8.88 -4.00
C ASP A 47 12.07 7.97 -4.00
N PRO A 48 11.53 7.59 -5.17
CA PRO A 48 10.33 6.75 -5.25
C PRO A 48 10.43 5.42 -4.49
N ALA A 49 11.61 4.77 -4.50
CA ALA A 49 11.78 3.48 -3.82
C ALA A 49 11.80 3.66 -2.29
N ALA A 50 12.51 4.67 -1.79
CA ALA A 50 12.52 5.01 -0.37
C ALA A 50 11.15 5.49 0.12
N LEU A 51 10.43 6.28 -0.69
CA LEU A 51 9.08 6.73 -0.38
C LEU A 51 8.12 5.53 -0.28
N HIS A 52 8.19 4.61 -1.24
CA HIS A 52 7.40 3.38 -1.22
C HIS A 52 7.67 2.56 0.05
N ALA A 53 8.94 2.33 0.39
CA ALA A 53 9.33 1.60 1.59
C ALA A 53 8.86 2.27 2.90
N THR A 54 8.70 3.60 2.87
CA THR A 54 8.20 4.37 4.02
C THR A 54 6.68 4.25 4.17
N LEU A 55 5.94 4.26 3.07
CA LEU A 55 4.47 4.34 3.09
C LEU A 55 3.77 2.98 3.07
N VAL A 56 4.45 1.94 2.57
CA VAL A 56 3.89 0.60 2.37
C VAL A 56 4.43 -0.36 3.43
N GLU A 57 3.54 -0.87 4.27
CA GLU A 57 3.89 -1.76 5.38
C GLU A 57 3.97 -3.23 4.95
N VAL A 58 2.96 -3.70 4.22
CA VAL A 58 2.85 -5.10 3.75
C VAL A 58 2.45 -5.13 2.28
N ASP A 59 1.38 -4.43 1.92
CA ASP A 59 0.89 -4.30 0.55
C ASP A 59 0.32 -2.90 0.31
N VAL A 60 0.35 -2.46 -0.95
CA VAL A 60 -0.09 -1.13 -1.38
C VAL A 60 -1.58 -0.92 -1.09
N ALA A 61 -2.40 -1.95 -1.28
CA ALA A 61 -3.85 -1.86 -1.08
C ALA A 61 -4.29 -2.04 0.39
N ARG A 62 -3.33 -2.19 1.32
CA ARG A 62 -3.54 -2.36 2.76
C ARG A 62 -4.53 -3.49 3.10
N ARG A 63 -4.48 -4.58 2.33
CA ARG A 63 -5.24 -5.81 2.58
C ARG A 63 -4.60 -6.67 3.66
N PHE A 64 -3.33 -6.47 3.93
CA PHE A 64 -2.58 -7.08 5.00
C PHE A 64 -1.87 -6.03 5.87
N ARG A 65 -1.63 -6.40 7.12
CA ARG A 65 -0.96 -5.56 8.14
C ARG A 65 -0.12 -6.44 9.05
N ARG A 66 0.87 -5.88 9.74
CA ARG A 66 1.59 -6.58 10.81
C ARG A 66 0.91 -6.33 12.14
N ASP A 67 0.67 -7.39 12.90
CA ASP A 67 0.20 -7.27 14.27
C ASP A 67 1.35 -6.91 15.23
N ALA A 68 1.04 -6.72 16.52
CA ALA A 68 2.03 -6.40 17.55
C ALA A 68 3.12 -7.47 17.72
N ALA A 69 2.89 -8.70 17.23
CA ALA A 69 3.87 -9.78 17.21
C ALA A 69 4.62 -9.87 15.87
N GLY A 70 4.45 -8.90 14.97
CA GLY A 70 5.11 -8.84 13.66
C GLY A 70 4.51 -9.78 12.60
N ARG A 71 3.40 -10.48 12.91
CA ARG A 71 2.78 -11.45 12.00
C ARG A 71 1.94 -10.74 10.97
N VAL A 72 2.02 -11.19 9.73
CA VAL A 72 1.14 -10.71 8.65
C VAL A 72 -0.29 -11.21 8.90
N THR A 73 -1.23 -10.29 8.98
CA THR A 73 -2.65 -10.52 9.27
C THR A 73 -3.52 -9.88 8.21
N PHE A 74 -4.72 -10.42 7.98
CA PHE A 74 -5.69 -9.79 7.09
C PHE A 74 -6.27 -8.52 7.72
N ALA A 75 -6.43 -7.47 6.92
CA ALA A 75 -7.09 -6.24 7.30
C ALA A 75 -8.55 -6.14 6.80
N PHE A 76 -9.04 -7.19 6.14
CA PHE A 76 -10.35 -7.20 5.49
C PHE A 76 -10.95 -8.61 5.44
N GLY A 77 -12.24 -8.68 5.06
CA GLY A 77 -12.93 -9.94 4.79
C GLY A 77 -13.20 -10.78 6.04
N LYS A 78 -13.69 -12.01 5.82
CA LYS A 78 -14.07 -12.94 6.91
C LYS A 78 -12.91 -13.35 7.83
N HIS A 79 -11.67 -13.18 7.36
CA HIS A 79 -10.46 -13.53 8.14
C HIS A 79 -9.75 -12.30 8.71
N ALA A 80 -10.38 -11.12 8.73
CA ALA A 80 -9.80 -9.91 9.32
C ALA A 80 -9.24 -10.17 10.74
N GLY A 81 -8.03 -9.70 11.00
CA GLY A 81 -7.28 -9.92 12.24
C GLY A 81 -6.62 -11.30 12.35
N ARG A 82 -6.92 -12.26 11.48
CA ARG A 82 -6.29 -13.60 11.52
C ARG A 82 -4.93 -13.59 10.82
N PRO A 83 -3.94 -14.36 11.30
CA PRO A 83 -2.65 -14.50 10.63
C PRO A 83 -2.78 -15.18 9.25
N LEU A 84 -2.11 -14.64 8.23
CA LEU A 84 -2.05 -15.21 6.88
C LEU A 84 -1.57 -16.67 6.90
N ALA A 85 -0.51 -16.94 7.64
CA ALA A 85 0.04 -18.29 7.79
C ALA A 85 -0.96 -19.27 8.45
N ALA A 86 -1.84 -18.79 9.34
CA ALA A 86 -2.86 -19.64 9.94
C ALA A 86 -3.96 -19.97 8.94
N VAL A 87 -4.44 -18.98 8.18
CA VAL A 87 -5.44 -19.18 7.12
C VAL A 87 -4.90 -20.09 6.02
N ALA A 88 -3.63 -19.96 5.64
CA ALA A 88 -3.00 -20.86 4.68
C ALA A 88 -3.08 -22.34 5.09
N ARG A 89 -3.07 -22.64 6.40
CA ARG A 89 -3.20 -24.01 6.91
C ARG A 89 -4.66 -24.45 7.09
N THR A 90 -5.53 -23.55 7.56
CA THR A 90 -6.90 -23.93 7.97
C THR A 90 -7.95 -23.71 6.89
N ASP A 91 -7.70 -22.82 5.93
CA ASP A 91 -8.62 -22.47 4.84
C ASP A 91 -7.81 -22.06 3.58
N PRO A 92 -6.97 -22.96 3.02
CA PRO A 92 -6.18 -22.66 1.82
C PRO A 92 -7.05 -22.27 0.62
N GLY A 93 -8.26 -22.82 0.51
CA GLY A 93 -9.20 -22.48 -0.57
C GLY A 93 -9.59 -20.99 -0.60
N TYR A 94 -9.54 -20.30 0.54
CA TYR A 94 -9.71 -18.83 0.56
C TYR A 94 -8.56 -18.11 -0.13
N LEU A 95 -7.33 -18.57 0.03
CA LEU A 95 -6.17 -18.02 -0.64
C LEU A 95 -6.19 -18.34 -2.14
N ASP A 96 -6.62 -19.53 -2.53
CA ASP A 96 -6.82 -19.87 -3.94
C ASP A 96 -7.89 -18.97 -4.59
N TRP A 97 -9.01 -18.71 -3.89
CA TRP A 97 -10.01 -17.74 -4.32
C TRP A 97 -9.39 -16.35 -4.51
N MET A 98 -8.57 -15.88 -3.56
CA MET A 98 -7.88 -14.59 -3.68
C MET A 98 -6.98 -14.52 -4.90
N LEU A 99 -6.24 -15.60 -5.23
CA LEU A 99 -5.40 -15.66 -6.43
C LEU A 99 -6.21 -15.59 -7.73
N GLY A 100 -7.47 -16.02 -7.70
CA GLY A 100 -8.41 -15.86 -8.82
C GLY A 100 -9.05 -14.47 -8.92
N GLN A 101 -8.82 -13.56 -7.96
CA GLN A 101 -9.35 -12.19 -8.00
C GLN A 101 -8.33 -11.20 -8.59
N GLY A 102 -8.82 -10.01 -8.98
CA GLY A 102 -8.00 -8.90 -9.47
C GLY A 102 -7.23 -8.14 -8.38
N PHE A 103 -6.58 -8.83 -7.44
CA PHE A 103 -5.67 -8.18 -6.47
C PHE A 103 -4.34 -7.79 -7.13
N LEU A 104 -3.68 -6.79 -6.55
CA LEU A 104 -2.34 -6.33 -6.95
C LEU A 104 -1.29 -7.45 -6.81
N ASP A 105 -0.19 -7.32 -7.55
CA ASP A 105 0.85 -8.36 -7.63
C ASP A 105 1.52 -8.63 -6.28
N ASP A 106 1.78 -7.60 -5.48
CA ASP A 106 2.34 -7.72 -4.13
C ASP A 106 1.49 -8.61 -3.21
N ILE A 107 0.16 -8.48 -3.28
CA ILE A 107 -0.79 -9.36 -2.58
C ILE A 107 -0.70 -10.79 -3.11
N ARG A 108 -0.74 -10.98 -4.44
CA ARG A 108 -0.74 -12.33 -5.02
C ARG A 108 0.55 -13.07 -4.69
N ASP A 109 1.69 -12.39 -4.74
CA ASP A 109 2.99 -12.98 -4.45
C ASP A 109 3.11 -13.36 -2.97
N LEU A 110 2.63 -12.49 -2.07
CA LEU A 110 2.54 -12.78 -0.65
C LEU A 110 1.65 -14.00 -0.35
N VAL A 111 0.51 -14.12 -1.05
CA VAL A 111 -0.41 -15.25 -0.92
C VAL A 111 0.22 -16.55 -1.45
N ARG A 112 0.89 -16.50 -2.61
CA ARG A 112 1.61 -17.65 -3.17
C ARG A 112 2.71 -18.14 -2.23
N GLU A 113 3.46 -17.22 -1.63
CA GLU A 113 4.49 -17.54 -0.64
C GLU A 113 3.88 -18.28 0.57
N ALA A 114 2.76 -17.78 1.09
CA ALA A 114 2.06 -18.39 2.21
C ALA A 114 1.52 -19.80 1.90
N LEU A 115 1.05 -20.03 0.67
CA LEU A 115 0.62 -21.36 0.20
C LEU A 115 1.79 -22.31 -0.05
N GLY A 116 2.92 -21.80 -0.54
CA GLY A 116 4.13 -22.58 -0.84
C GLY A 116 4.95 -23.02 0.38
N GLY A 117 4.54 -22.67 1.60
CA GLY A 117 5.16 -23.16 2.84
C GLY A 117 6.46 -22.47 3.25
N ARG A 118 6.79 -21.31 2.67
CA ARG A 118 7.93 -20.48 3.14
C ARG A 118 7.37 -19.36 4.01
N PRO A 119 7.88 -19.14 5.24
CA PRO A 119 7.39 -18.05 6.07
C PRO A 119 7.64 -16.71 5.36
N ALA A 120 6.60 -15.87 5.28
CA ALA A 120 6.66 -14.50 4.76
C ALA A 120 7.91 -13.81 5.32
N SER A 121 8.88 -13.53 4.44
CA SER A 121 10.20 -13.02 4.80
C SER A 121 10.11 -11.89 5.86
N PRO A 122 10.86 -11.95 6.97
CA PRO A 122 10.96 -10.82 7.87
C PRO A 122 11.63 -9.67 7.11
N ALA A 123 11.07 -8.47 7.26
CA ALA A 123 11.43 -7.21 6.61
C ALA A 123 12.83 -7.18 5.96
N ARG A 124 12.90 -6.79 4.67
CA ARG A 124 14.16 -6.39 4.03
C ARG A 124 14.83 -5.34 4.94
N GLY A 125 15.94 -5.75 5.54
CA GLY A 125 16.70 -4.94 6.47
C GLY A 125 17.12 -3.63 5.82
N THR A 126 17.12 -2.59 6.64
CA THR A 126 17.81 -1.33 6.40
C THR A 126 19.20 -1.57 5.81
N PRO A 127 19.61 -0.89 4.73
CA PRO A 127 21.01 -0.92 4.35
C PRO A 127 21.83 -0.22 5.45
N SER A 128 22.67 -1.00 6.11
CA SER A 128 23.71 -0.54 7.02
C SER A 128 25.06 -0.75 6.34
N GLY A 129 25.86 0.31 6.29
CA GLY A 129 27.27 0.34 5.87
C GLY A 129 27.44 0.68 4.38
N ALA A 130 28.35 1.58 3.98
CA ALA A 130 29.48 2.21 4.65
C ALA A 130 29.75 3.60 4.05
#